data_AF-A0A2M7R0D1-F1
#
_entry.id   AF-A0A2M7R0D1-F1
#
_cell.length_a   1.000
_cell.length_b   1.000
_cell.length_c   1.000
_cell.angle_alpha   90.00
_cell.angle_beta   90.00
_cell.angle_gamma   90.00
#
_symmetry.space_group_name_H-M   'P 1'
#
loop_
_entity.id
_entity.type
_entity.pdbx_description
1 polymer ?
#
loop_
_entity_poly.entity_id
_entity_poly.type
_entity_poly.pdbx_seq_one_letter_code
_entity_poly.pdbx_strand_id
1 'polypeptide(L)'
;MGIGGLRKKGNMKLLPEDRERLIRYVDFMESELSDFPRFSKVDWKNYVEDRDLRRNLERWIENLVNCSIDIAKVILIADDRRIPTTYKEILKELGVTQYFDEEFGEAISRWATLRNILAHEYIDIRWNSIKNFIQFAEPIYKRLIDKIKSLLLP
;
A
#
# COMPACT_ATOMS: atom_id res chain seq x y z
N MET A 1 -38.70 -1.16 6.26
CA MET A 1 -37.66 -1.77 7.12
C MET A 1 -36.33 -1.61 6.42
N GLY A 2 -35.34 -1.02 7.10
CA GLY A 2 -34.03 -0.69 6.52
C GLY A 2 -33.67 0.77 6.79
N ILE A 3 -33.54 1.11 8.07
CA ILE A 3 -32.94 2.35 8.55
C ILE A 3 -31.51 2.42 8.02
N GLY A 4 -31.32 3.18 6.93
CA GLY A 4 -30.01 3.66 6.50
C GLY A 4 -29.47 4.56 7.61
N GLY A 5 -28.74 3.96 8.54
CA GLY A 5 -28.01 4.69 9.56
C GLY A 5 -27.03 5.60 8.85
N LEU A 6 -27.35 6.89 8.80
CA LEU A 6 -26.42 7.97 8.55
C LEU A 6 -25.27 7.79 9.54
N ARG A 7 -24.18 7.14 9.09
CA ARG A 7 -22.94 7.05 9.86
C ARG A 7 -22.51 8.47 10.15
N LYS A 8 -22.56 8.85 11.43
CA LYS A 8 -21.99 10.11 11.90
C LYS A 8 -20.57 10.20 11.37
N LYS A 9 -20.24 11.28 10.66
CA LYS A 9 -18.85 11.69 10.40
C LYS A 9 -18.18 11.89 11.77
N GLY A 10 -17.61 10.83 12.32
CA GLY A 10 -16.77 10.91 13.49
C GLY A 10 -15.54 11.71 13.09
N ASN A 11 -15.35 12.88 13.69
CA ASN A 11 -14.08 13.59 13.59
C ASN A 11 -12.98 12.62 14.00
N MET A 12 -12.07 12.36 13.07
CA MET A 12 -10.88 11.56 13.28
C MET A 12 -10.19 11.99 14.57
N LYS A 13 -10.00 11.07 15.51
CA LYS A 13 -9.19 11.31 16.69
C LYS A 13 -7.84 10.62 16.48
N LEU A 14 -7.06 11.14 15.51
CA LEU A 14 -5.65 10.74 15.41
C LEU A 14 -4.99 11.09 16.73
N LEU A 15 -4.61 10.06 17.48
CA LEU A 15 -3.78 10.26 18.65
C LEU A 15 -2.44 10.83 18.19
N PRO A 16 -1.76 11.67 19.00
CA PRO A 16 -0.46 12.22 18.63
C PRO A 16 0.55 11.15 18.19
N GLU A 17 0.53 9.98 18.85
CA GLU A 17 1.39 8.84 18.50
C GLU A 17 1.09 8.27 17.10
N ASP A 18 -0.19 8.14 16.73
CA ASP A 18 -0.60 7.66 15.41
C ASP A 18 -0.23 8.67 14.31
N ARG A 19 -0.33 9.97 14.62
CA ARG A 19 0.13 11.04 13.74
C ARG A 19 1.62 10.92 13.45
N GLU A 20 2.44 10.73 14.49
CA GLU A 20 3.89 10.55 14.34
C GLU A 20 4.25 9.28 13.55
N ARG A 21 3.52 8.17 13.78
CA ARG A 21 3.70 6.93 13.00
C ARG A 21 3.41 7.16 11.52
N LEU A 22 2.29 7.81 11.19
CA LEU A 22 1.93 8.12 9.81
C LEU A 22 2.95 9.02 9.11
N ILE A 23 3.50 10.02 9.81
CA ILE A 23 4.57 10.86 9.26
C ILE A 23 5.78 10.00 8.87
N ARG A 24 6.27 9.15 9.78
CA ARG A 24 7.41 8.27 9.50
C ARG A 24 7.15 7.31 8.33
N TYR A 25 5.94 6.76 8.24
CA TYR A 25 5.58 5.87 7.14
C TYR A 25 5.47 6.61 5.80
N VAL A 26 4.93 7.83 5.79
CA VAL A 26 4.88 8.66 4.59
C VAL A 26 6.29 9.02 4.12
N ASP A 27 7.15 9.49 5.02
CA ASP A 27 8.54 9.83 4.68
C ASP A 27 9.30 8.62 4.10
N PHE A 28 9.14 7.45 4.72
CA PHE A 28 9.72 6.20 4.21
C PHE A 28 9.16 5.84 2.84
N MET A 29 7.83 5.87 2.66
CA MET A 29 7.21 5.51 1.39
C MET A 29 7.58 6.49 0.26
N GLU A 30 7.73 7.78 0.55
CA GLU A 30 8.23 8.77 -0.41
C GLU A 30 9.68 8.49 -0.83
N SER A 31 10.54 8.12 0.14
CA SER A 31 11.91 7.70 -0.15
C SER A 31 11.92 6.49 -1.10
N GLU A 32 11.13 5.46 -0.81
CA GLU A 32 11.03 4.28 -1.68
C GLU A 32 10.44 4.64 -3.06
N LEU A 33 9.41 5.50 -3.14
CA LEU A 33 8.85 5.92 -4.43
C LEU A 33 9.81 6.74 -5.29
N SER A 34 10.85 7.34 -4.70
CA SER A 34 11.89 8.02 -5.48
C SER A 34 12.67 7.07 -6.41
N ASP A 35 12.70 5.78 -6.10
CA ASP A 35 13.32 4.74 -6.94
C ASP A 35 12.39 4.21 -8.06
N PHE A 36 11.12 4.62 -8.10
CA PHE A 36 10.16 4.14 -9.10
C PHE A 36 10.63 4.34 -10.55
N PRO A 37 11.22 5.51 -10.95
CA PRO A 37 11.73 5.71 -12.32
C PRO A 37 12.88 4.78 -12.72
N ARG A 38 13.62 4.25 -11.73
CA ARG A 38 14.68 3.28 -11.94
C ARG A 38 14.07 1.89 -12.15
N PHE A 39 13.17 1.47 -11.27
CA PHE A 39 12.62 0.12 -11.28
C PHE A 39 11.55 -0.11 -12.35
N SER A 40 10.83 0.93 -12.78
CA SER A 40 9.85 0.84 -13.88
C SER A 40 10.43 0.51 -15.24
N LYS A 41 11.76 0.65 -15.40
CA LYS A 41 12.50 0.33 -16.62
C LYS A 41 13.04 -1.10 -16.65
N VAL A 42 12.88 -1.86 -15.57
CA VAL A 42 13.33 -3.25 -15.54
C VAL A 42 12.49 -4.07 -16.52
N ASP A 43 13.15 -4.87 -17.33
CA ASP A 43 12.51 -5.84 -18.22
C ASP A 43 12.87 -7.28 -17.80
N TRP A 44 12.32 -8.25 -18.53
CA TRP A 44 12.52 -9.67 -18.25
C TRP A 44 14.00 -10.07 -18.29
N LYS A 45 14.75 -9.56 -19.27
CA LYS A 45 16.15 -9.93 -19.47
C LYS A 45 16.96 -9.52 -18.25
N ASN A 46 16.83 -8.27 -17.84
CA ASN A 46 17.58 -7.69 -16.73
C ASN A 46 17.20 -8.38 -15.43
N TYR A 47 15.91 -8.66 -15.23
CA TYR A 47 15.40 -9.36 -14.04
C TYR A 47 15.95 -10.79 -13.89
N VAL A 48 16.16 -11.51 -14.99
CA VAL A 48 16.69 -12.88 -14.96
C VAL A 48 18.21 -12.90 -14.82
N GLU A 49 18.91 -12.08 -15.61
CA GLU A 49 20.36 -12.09 -15.74
C GLU A 49 21.08 -11.39 -14.57
N ASP A 50 20.49 -10.32 -14.01
CA ASP A 50 21.08 -9.55 -12.92
C ASP A 50 20.44 -9.91 -11.56
N ARG A 51 21.18 -10.68 -10.75
CA ARG A 51 20.71 -11.12 -9.42
C ARG A 51 20.58 -9.97 -8.43
N ASP A 52 21.42 -8.95 -8.53
CA ASP A 52 21.43 -7.85 -7.57
C ASP A 52 20.31 -6.87 -7.89
N LEU A 53 20.07 -6.59 -9.18
CA LEU A 53 18.89 -5.87 -9.63
C LEU A 53 17.61 -6.58 -9.17
N ARG A 54 17.51 -7.90 -9.38
CA ARG A 54 16.35 -8.69 -8.95
C ARG A 54 16.11 -8.57 -7.45
N ARG A 55 17.13 -8.81 -6.62
CA ARG A 55 17.00 -8.72 -5.16
C ARG A 55 16.56 -7.33 -4.70
N ASN A 56 17.14 -6.28 -5.27
CA ASN A 56 16.79 -4.91 -4.94
C ASN A 56 15.35 -4.57 -5.36
N LEU A 57 14.93 -5.00 -6.56
CA LEU A 57 13.56 -4.81 -7.04
C LEU A 57 12.54 -5.53 -6.16
N GLU A 58 12.77 -6.81 -5.85
CA GLU A 58 11.88 -7.59 -4.99
C GLU A 58 11.78 -6.98 -3.59
N ARG A 59 12.91 -6.55 -3.02
CA ARG A 59 12.94 -5.91 -1.70
C ARG A 59 12.21 -4.56 -1.69
N TRP A 60 12.39 -3.76 -2.72
CA TRP A 60 11.72 -2.47 -2.88
C TRP A 60 10.20 -2.62 -2.97
N ILE A 61 9.71 -3.61 -3.75
CA ILE A 61 8.28 -3.93 -3.80
C ILE A 61 7.78 -4.36 -2.41
N GLU A 62 8.52 -5.22 -1.73
CA GLU A 62 8.15 -5.67 -0.39
C GLU A 62 8.04 -4.50 0.60
N ASN A 63 9.01 -3.58 0.58
CA ASN A 63 9.01 -2.37 1.40
C ASN A 63 7.75 -1.52 1.19
N LEU A 64 7.40 -1.24 -0.07
CA LEU A 64 6.20 -0.46 -0.42
C LEU A 64 4.93 -1.15 0.09
N VAL A 65 4.79 -2.47 -0.13
CA VAL A 65 3.62 -3.23 0.30
C VAL A 65 3.52 -3.25 1.83
N ASN A 66 4.61 -3.57 2.55
CA ASN A 66 4.62 -3.59 4.01
C ASN A 66 4.28 -2.22 4.60
N CYS A 67 4.87 -1.15 4.08
CA CYS A 67 4.57 0.20 4.55
C CYS A 67 3.10 0.56 4.32
N SER A 68 2.49 0.19 3.18
CA SER A 68 1.05 0.44 2.97
C SER A 68 0.15 -0.32 3.93
N ILE A 69 0.54 -1.54 4.32
CA ILE A 69 -0.20 -2.33 5.33
C ILE A 69 -0.13 -1.65 6.69
N ASP A 70 1.03 -1.11 7.08
CA ASP A 70 1.19 -0.44 8.37
C ASP A 70 0.45 0.89 8.42
N ILE A 71 0.46 1.68 7.34
CA ILE A 71 -0.41 2.85 7.19
C ILE A 71 -1.88 2.45 7.32
N ALA A 72 -2.29 1.37 6.63
CA ALA A 72 -3.67 0.92 6.65
C ALA A 72 -4.14 0.56 8.06
N LYS A 73 -3.33 -0.18 8.83
CA LYS A 73 -3.65 -0.51 10.23
C LYS A 73 -3.89 0.75 11.06
N VAL A 74 -3.02 1.76 10.95
CA VAL A 74 -3.18 3.02 11.70
C VAL A 74 -4.48 3.73 11.29
N ILE A 75 -4.78 3.80 9.99
CA ILE A 75 -6.02 4.42 9.50
C ILE A 75 -7.26 3.67 9.96
N LEU A 76 -7.26 2.34 9.94
CA LEU A 76 -8.39 1.54 10.41
C LEU A 76 -8.64 1.71 11.90
N ILE A 77 -7.57 1.73 12.72
CA ILE A 77 -7.69 2.03 14.17
C ILE A 77 -8.28 3.43 14.37
N ALA A 78 -7.79 4.43 13.65
CA ALA A 78 -8.27 5.80 13.74
C ALA A 78 -9.73 5.98 13.25
N ASP A 79 -10.22 5.09 12.38
CA ASP A 79 -11.62 5.03 11.91
C ASP A 79 -12.51 4.13 12.79
N ASP A 80 -12.02 3.70 13.96
CA ASP A 80 -12.70 2.79 14.91
C ASP A 80 -13.14 1.46 14.26
N ARG A 81 -12.27 0.91 13.39
CA ARG A 81 -12.50 -0.35 12.70
C ARG A 81 -11.68 -1.49 13.28
N ARG A 82 -12.27 -2.68 13.22
CA ARG A 82 -11.54 -3.92 13.45
C ARG A 82 -10.50 -4.12 12.35
N ILE A 83 -9.29 -4.52 12.75
CA ILE A 83 -8.23 -4.91 11.82
C ILE A 83 -8.51 -6.34 11.31
N PRO A 84 -8.62 -6.56 9.99
CA PRO A 84 -8.74 -7.90 9.41
C PRO A 84 -7.51 -8.77 9.68
N THR A 85 -7.63 -10.08 9.46
CA THR A 85 -6.55 -11.04 9.74
C THR A 85 -5.52 -11.13 8.60
N THR A 86 -5.94 -10.88 7.36
CA THR A 86 -5.05 -10.97 6.20
C THR A 86 -4.60 -9.59 5.71
N TYR A 87 -3.38 -9.49 5.18
CA TYR A 87 -2.86 -8.24 4.63
C TYR A 87 -3.69 -7.71 3.45
N LYS A 88 -4.25 -8.61 2.63
CA LYS A 88 -5.13 -8.24 1.53
C LYS A 88 -6.40 -7.57 2.06
N GLU A 89 -7.04 -8.15 3.07
CA GLU A 89 -8.25 -7.57 3.67
C GLU A 89 -7.94 -6.27 4.40
N ILE A 90 -6.80 -6.16 5.10
CA ILE A 90 -6.38 -4.90 5.75
C ILE A 90 -6.33 -3.76 4.74
N LEU A 91 -5.69 -3.98 3.57
CA LEU A 91 -5.62 -2.98 2.52
C LEU A 91 -6.97 -2.73 1.84
N LYS A 92 -7.78 -3.77 1.64
CA LYS A 92 -9.10 -3.67 1.03
C LYS A 92 -10.07 -2.83 1.88
N GLU A 93 -9.99 -2.99 3.21
CA GLU A 93 -10.85 -2.28 4.16
C GLU A 93 -10.67 -0.76 4.12
N LEU A 94 -9.53 -0.25 3.60
CA LEU A 94 -9.34 1.18 3.35
C LEU A 94 -10.45 1.76 2.47
N GLY A 95 -10.93 1.02 1.47
CA GLY A 95 -11.97 1.49 0.55
C GLY A 95 -13.38 1.59 1.17
N VAL A 96 -13.55 1.08 2.39
CA VAL A 96 -14.80 1.20 3.15
C VAL A 96 -14.71 2.35 4.16
N THR A 97 -13.51 2.87 4.44
CA THR A 97 -13.31 4.03 5.32
C THR A 97 -13.91 5.31 4.71
N GLN A 98 -14.06 6.36 5.51
CA GLN A 98 -14.46 7.67 4.97
C GLN A 98 -13.36 8.37 4.15
N TYR A 99 -12.16 7.79 4.07
CA TYR A 99 -10.97 8.41 3.47
C TYR A 99 -10.74 8.00 2.02
N PHE A 100 -11.09 6.78 1.67
CA PHE A 100 -10.87 6.19 0.35
C PHE A 100 -12.18 5.57 -0.18
N ASP A 101 -12.22 5.32 -1.48
CA ASP A 101 -13.32 4.62 -2.13
C ASP A 101 -13.01 3.12 -2.34
N GLU A 102 -14.05 2.36 -2.66
CA GLU A 102 -13.95 0.92 -2.92
C GLU A 102 -12.94 0.62 -4.05
N GLU A 103 -12.89 1.45 -5.08
CA GLU A 103 -11.92 1.34 -6.18
C GLU A 103 -10.48 1.38 -5.66
N PHE A 104 -10.15 2.33 -4.78
CA PHE A 104 -8.85 2.41 -4.16
C PHE A 104 -8.51 1.17 -3.33
N GLY A 105 -9.45 0.72 -2.47
CA GLY A 105 -9.26 -0.47 -1.64
C GLY A 105 -9.00 -1.72 -2.47
N GLU A 106 -9.75 -1.91 -3.57
CA GLU A 106 -9.52 -3.00 -4.52
C GLU A 106 -8.18 -2.87 -5.26
N ALA A 107 -7.79 -1.66 -5.66
CA ALA A 107 -6.54 -1.43 -6.36
C ALA A 107 -5.32 -1.73 -5.48
N ILE A 108 -5.29 -1.18 -4.26
CA ILE A 108 -4.13 -1.31 -3.36
C ILE A 108 -4.01 -2.72 -2.76
N SER A 109 -5.13 -3.38 -2.46
CA SER A 109 -5.11 -4.73 -1.87
C SER A 109 -4.54 -5.81 -2.77
N ARG A 110 -4.56 -5.63 -4.10
CA ARG A 110 -3.96 -6.56 -5.07
C ARG A 110 -2.46 -6.73 -4.84
N TRP A 111 -1.77 -5.70 -4.37
CA TRP A 111 -0.33 -5.76 -4.12
C TRP A 111 0.04 -6.56 -2.86
N ALA A 112 -0.89 -6.80 -1.94
CA ALA A 112 -0.68 -7.72 -0.83
C ALA A 112 -0.38 -9.15 -1.33
N THR A 113 -1.01 -9.57 -2.42
CA THR A 113 -0.81 -10.90 -3.01
C THR A 113 0.58 -11.02 -3.63
N LEU A 114 1.11 -9.93 -4.21
CA LEU A 114 2.46 -9.92 -4.77
C LEU A 114 3.52 -10.22 -3.70
N ARG A 115 3.38 -9.69 -2.48
CA ARG A 115 4.29 -10.02 -1.38
C ARG A 115 4.40 -11.53 -1.13
N ASN A 116 3.26 -12.24 -1.16
CA ASN A 116 3.26 -13.70 -0.98
C ASN A 116 3.95 -14.41 -2.16
N ILE A 117 3.74 -13.90 -3.38
CA ILE A 117 4.38 -14.42 -4.60
C ILE A 117 5.91 -14.22 -4.57
N LEU A 118 6.39 -13.10 -4.04
CA LEU A 118 7.83 -12.83 -3.90
C LEU A 118 8.54 -13.83 -2.97
N ALA A 119 7.82 -14.44 -2.03
CA ALA A 119 8.37 -15.47 -1.15
C ALA A 119 8.46 -16.87 -1.80
N HIS A 120 7.95 -17.05 -3.03
CA HIS A 120 7.97 -18.32 -3.76
C HIS A 120 9.14 -18.42 -4.76
N GLU A 121 9.56 -19.66 -5.06
CA GLU A 121 10.77 -19.91 -5.86
C GLU A 121 10.58 -19.70 -7.39
N TYR A 122 9.36 -19.78 -7.90
CA TYR A 122 9.07 -19.69 -9.35
C TYR A 122 9.30 -18.27 -9.91
N ILE A 123 10.35 -18.10 -10.73
CA ILE A 123 10.82 -16.79 -11.25
C ILE A 123 9.86 -16.20 -12.30
N ASP A 124 9.29 -17.03 -13.16
CA ASP A 124 8.36 -16.68 -14.23
C ASP A 124 7.02 -16.18 -13.69
N ILE A 125 6.46 -16.87 -12.70
CA ILE A 125 5.23 -16.45 -12.00
C ILE A 125 5.45 -15.10 -11.31
N ARG A 126 6.59 -14.93 -10.63
CA ARG A 126 6.96 -13.66 -9.98
C ARG A 126 7.02 -12.50 -10.97
N TRP A 127 7.65 -12.71 -12.13
CA TRP A 127 7.85 -11.63 -13.10
C TRP A 127 6.55 -11.02 -13.61
N ASN A 128 5.53 -11.83 -13.92
CA ASN A 128 4.25 -11.28 -14.38
C ASN A 128 3.61 -10.34 -13.35
N SER A 129 3.66 -10.71 -12.07
CA SER A 129 3.14 -9.87 -10.99
C SER A 129 4.01 -8.63 -10.75
N ILE A 130 5.34 -8.75 -10.83
CA ILE A 130 6.28 -7.63 -10.73
C ILE A 130 6.08 -6.64 -11.87
N LYS A 131 5.98 -7.13 -13.12
CA LYS A 131 5.75 -6.30 -14.30
C LYS A 131 4.48 -5.47 -14.16
N ASN A 132 3.39 -6.08 -13.69
CA ASN A 132 2.15 -5.35 -13.41
C ASN A 132 2.34 -4.30 -12.31
N PHE A 133 3.06 -4.63 -11.23
CA PHE A 133 3.34 -3.68 -10.15
C PHE A 133 4.09 -2.46 -10.65
N ILE A 134 5.24 -2.65 -11.33
CA ILE A 134 6.07 -1.53 -11.79
C ILE A 134 5.40 -0.69 -12.89
N GLN A 135 4.34 -1.20 -13.52
CA GLN A 135 3.57 -0.48 -14.53
C GLN A 135 2.41 0.33 -13.93
N PHE A 136 1.77 -0.16 -12.86
CA PHE A 136 0.48 0.38 -12.40
C PHE A 136 0.45 0.85 -10.95
N ALA A 137 1.46 0.53 -10.14
CA ALA A 137 1.40 0.78 -8.71
C ALA A 137 1.67 2.25 -8.31
N GLU A 138 2.49 2.99 -9.07
CA GLU A 138 2.93 4.35 -8.69
C GLU A 138 1.76 5.30 -8.36
N PRO A 139 0.72 5.42 -9.21
CA PRO A 139 -0.38 6.36 -8.94
C PRO A 139 -1.19 5.97 -7.70
N ILE A 140 -1.26 4.67 -7.39
CA ILE A 140 -1.98 4.15 -6.22
C ILE A 140 -1.25 4.56 -4.93
N TYR A 141 0.08 4.38 -4.89
CA TYR A 141 0.88 4.78 -3.73
C TYR A 141 0.96 6.31 -3.58
N LYS A 142 1.03 7.07 -4.68
CA LYS A 142 0.90 8.54 -4.63
C LYS A 142 -0.44 8.99 -4.04
N ARG A 143 -1.54 8.38 -4.50
CA ARG A 143 -2.88 8.65 -3.95
C ARG A 143 -2.99 8.31 -2.46
N LEU A 144 -2.32 7.23 -1.99
CA LEU A 144 -2.21 6.93 -0.56
C LEU A 144 -1.52 8.08 0.18
N ILE A 145 -0.30 8.44 -0.24
CA ILE A 145 0.52 9.48 0.39
C ILE A 145 -0.22 10.82 0.45
N ASP A 146 -0.78 11.27 -0.67
CA ASP A 146 -1.50 12.55 -0.76
C ASP A 146 -2.67 12.58 0.22
N LYS A 147 -3.40 11.47 0.32
CA LYS A 147 -4.50 11.36 1.27
C LYS A 147 -3.99 11.42 2.70
N ILE A 148 -2.95 10.67 3.07
CA ILE A 148 -2.40 10.71 4.43
C ILE A 148 -1.89 12.11 4.77
N LYS A 149 -1.14 12.76 3.87
CA LYS A 149 -0.68 14.15 4.06
C LYS A 149 -1.84 15.10 4.31
N SER A 150 -2.94 14.98 3.57
CA SER A 150 -4.13 15.81 3.79
C SER A 150 -4.75 15.63 5.19
N LEU A 151 -4.63 14.44 5.79
CA LEU A 151 -5.12 14.14 7.15
C LEU A 151 -4.17 14.64 8.24
N LEU A 152 -2.91 14.91 7.90
CA LEU A 152 -1.88 15.39 8.82
C LEU A 152 -1.79 16.92 8.87
N LEU A 153 -2.46 17.63 7.95
CA LEU A 153 -2.54 19.09 7.98
C LEU A 153 -3.27 19.56 9.26
N PRO A 154 -2.84 20.69 9.85
CA PRO A 154 -3.41 21.23 11.08
C PRO A 154 -4.86 21.70 10.93
#